data_AF-A0A483RVP1-F1
#
_entry.id   AF-A0A483RVP1-F1
#
_cell.length_a   1.000
_cell.length_b   1.000
_cell.length_c   1.000
_cell.angle_alpha   90.00
_cell.angle_beta   90.00
_cell.angle_gamma   90.00
#
_symmetry.space_group_name_H-M   'P 1'
#
loop_
_entity.id
_entity.type
_entity.pdbx_description
1 polymer ?
#
loop_
_entity_poly.entity_id
_entity_poly.type
_entity_poly.pdbx_seq_one_letter_code
_entity_poly.pdbx_strand_id
1 'polypeptide(L)'
;MQYGIALRDFGMYPEAYEKLKTANEAYPNSPQIEHAFAQLKIIIALQSESSTEAFRLFGEAEEILSRLDGGKVKVIDGYPLVALSEGHIAIARKFLSEVEAKKLAAYYHDKIKKMYNNDYSGDTRIEETSEMLFKYATTGILTKGLEVQIAERVFK
;
A
#
# COMPACT_ATOMS: atom_id res chain seq x y z
N MET A 1 8.29 -16.52 4.77
CA MET A 1 7.38 -15.35 4.81
C MET A 1 7.53 -14.53 6.08
N GLN A 2 7.17 -15.06 7.27
CA GLN A 2 7.17 -14.29 8.54
C GLN A 2 8.49 -13.59 8.87
N TYR A 3 9.62 -14.24 8.59
CA TYR A 3 10.94 -13.62 8.76
C TYR A 3 11.16 -12.39 7.86
N GLY A 4 10.68 -12.40 6.61
CA GLY A 4 10.78 -11.25 5.71
C GLY A 4 9.89 -10.08 6.14
N ILE A 5 8.71 -10.39 6.69
CA ILE A 5 7.80 -9.39 7.27
C ILE A 5 8.45 -8.72 8.49
N ALA A 6 9.07 -9.51 9.38
CA ALA A 6 9.79 -8.96 10.52
C ALA A 6 10.93 -8.03 10.09
N LEU A 7 11.76 -8.44 9.11
CA LEU A 7 12.84 -7.59 8.57
C LEU A 7 12.31 -6.27 8.01
N ARG A 8 11.20 -6.29 7.27
CA ARG A 8 10.51 -5.08 6.79
C ARG A 8 10.11 -4.18 7.95
N ASP A 9 9.54 -4.75 9.02
CA ASP A 9 9.07 -3.98 10.16
C ASP A 9 10.22 -3.38 10.99
N PHE A 10 11.43 -3.97 10.91
CA PHE A 10 12.68 -3.41 11.45
C PHE A 10 13.41 -2.45 10.48
N GLY A 11 12.85 -2.15 9.30
CA GLY A 11 13.46 -1.26 8.33
C GLY A 11 14.64 -1.86 7.54
N MET A 12 14.86 -3.18 7.64
CA MET A 12 15.90 -3.91 6.91
C MET A 12 15.38 -4.28 5.51
N TYR A 13 15.12 -3.26 4.68
CA TYR A 13 14.42 -3.44 3.40
C TYR A 13 15.16 -4.29 2.37
N PRO A 14 16.49 -4.18 2.19
CA PRO A 14 17.23 -5.04 1.25
C PRO A 14 17.12 -6.53 1.64
N GLU A 15 17.29 -6.85 2.92
CA GLU A 15 17.19 -8.22 3.43
C GLU A 15 15.76 -8.73 3.36
N ALA A 16 14.78 -7.88 3.70
CA ALA A 16 13.37 -8.21 3.56
C ALA A 16 13.01 -8.52 2.10
N TYR A 17 13.60 -7.77 1.15
CA TYR A 17 13.36 -7.94 -0.27
C TYR A 17 13.80 -9.32 -0.74
N GLU A 18 15.03 -9.72 -0.42
CA GLU A 18 15.53 -11.04 -0.78
C GLU A 18 14.67 -12.16 -0.17
N LYS A 19 14.27 -12.04 1.10
CA LYS A 19 13.45 -13.08 1.75
C LYS A 19 12.04 -13.17 1.17
N LEU A 20 11.39 -12.05 0.87
CA LEU A 20 10.05 -12.06 0.29
C LEU A 20 10.08 -12.44 -1.20
N LYS A 21 11.12 -12.05 -1.94
CA LYS A 21 11.34 -12.50 -3.32
C LYS A 21 11.48 -14.02 -3.39
N THR A 22 12.38 -14.61 -2.61
CA THR A 22 12.55 -16.07 -2.56
C THR A 22 11.26 -16.78 -2.14
N ALA A 23 10.53 -16.23 -1.17
CA ALA A 23 9.25 -16.80 -0.77
C ALA A 23 8.20 -16.76 -1.90
N ASN A 24 8.15 -15.66 -2.66
CA ASN A 24 7.22 -15.48 -3.77
C ASN A 24 7.57 -16.41 -4.95
N GLU A 25 8.84 -16.64 -5.21
CA GLU A 25 9.33 -17.59 -6.22
C GLU A 25 9.04 -19.04 -5.82
N ALA A 26 9.20 -19.39 -4.53
CA ALA A 26 8.94 -20.73 -4.02
C ALA A 26 7.45 -21.08 -3.92
N TYR A 27 6.60 -20.08 -3.67
CA TYR A 27 5.15 -20.23 -3.49
C TYR A 27 4.37 -19.24 -4.35
N PRO A 28 4.46 -19.36 -5.69
CA PRO A 28 3.73 -18.48 -6.59
C PRO A 28 2.23 -18.63 -6.36
N ASN A 29 1.49 -17.51 -6.42
CA ASN A 29 0.04 -17.43 -6.17
C ASN A 29 -0.41 -17.55 -4.71
N SER A 30 0.50 -17.47 -3.72
CA SER A 30 0.07 -17.28 -2.32
C SER A 30 -0.36 -15.82 -2.11
N PRO A 31 -1.65 -15.52 -1.85
CA PRO A 31 -2.11 -14.13 -1.70
C PRO A 31 -1.40 -13.38 -0.57
N GLN A 32 -1.04 -14.10 0.50
CA GLN A 32 -0.33 -13.54 1.65
C GLN A 32 1.08 -13.08 1.29
N ILE A 33 1.82 -13.94 0.58
CA ILE A 33 3.21 -13.63 0.19
C ILE A 33 3.21 -12.51 -0.85
N GLU A 34 2.33 -12.59 -1.85
CA GLU A 34 2.20 -11.59 -2.90
C GLU A 34 1.84 -10.21 -2.33
N HIS A 35 0.86 -10.15 -1.43
CA HIS A 35 0.47 -8.92 -0.76
C HIS A 35 1.63 -8.31 0.05
N ALA A 36 2.31 -9.12 0.87
CA ALA A 36 3.44 -8.65 1.68
C ALA A 36 4.60 -8.15 0.81
N PHE A 37 4.88 -8.83 -0.30
CA PHE A 37 5.93 -8.43 -1.23
C PHE A 37 5.58 -7.14 -1.97
N ALA A 38 4.33 -6.97 -2.40
CA ALA A 38 3.85 -5.72 -3.00
C ALA A 38 3.94 -4.54 -2.02
N GLN A 39 3.54 -4.73 -0.76
CA GLN A 39 3.72 -3.70 0.28
C GLN A 39 5.19 -3.31 0.46
N LEU A 40 6.11 -4.27 0.47
CA LEU A 40 7.54 -3.98 0.56
C LEU A 40 8.02 -3.18 -0.66
N LYS A 41 7.59 -3.52 -1.88
CA LYS A 41 7.94 -2.75 -3.09
C LYS A 41 7.48 -1.30 -2.99
N ILE A 42 6.28 -1.03 -2.48
CA ILE A 42 5.78 0.34 -2.24
C ILE A 42 6.67 1.07 -1.24
N ILE A 43 7.05 0.41 -0.14
CA ILE A 43 7.94 1.01 0.88
C ILE A 43 9.30 1.38 0.25
N ILE A 44 9.91 0.47 -0.51
CA ILE A 44 11.19 0.73 -1.18
C ILE A 44 11.03 1.85 -2.23
N ALA A 45 9.92 1.89 -2.97
CA ALA A 45 9.62 2.96 -3.91
C ALA A 45 9.56 4.33 -3.23
N LEU A 46 8.99 4.41 -2.03
CA LEU A 46 8.94 5.64 -1.23
C LEU A 46 10.31 6.08 -0.70
N GLN A 47 11.27 5.17 -0.60
CA GLN A 47 12.65 5.46 -0.22
C GLN A 47 13.55 5.80 -1.41
N SER A 48 13.13 5.49 -2.63
CA SER A 48 13.88 5.85 -3.83
C SER A 48 13.96 7.36 -4.01
N GLU A 49 15.10 7.87 -4.45
CA GLU A 49 15.26 9.26 -4.91
C GLU A 49 14.99 9.39 -6.43
N SER A 50 14.95 8.27 -7.14
CA SER A 50 14.63 8.23 -8.57
C SER A 50 13.14 7.99 -8.77
N SER A 51 12.47 8.98 -9.35
CA SER A 51 11.06 8.88 -9.76
C SER A 51 10.82 7.68 -10.69
N THR A 52 11.70 7.47 -11.67
CA THR A 52 11.62 6.33 -12.59
C THR A 52 11.63 4.99 -11.86
N GLU A 53 12.53 4.83 -10.90
CA GLU A 53 12.64 3.58 -10.13
C GLU A 53 11.46 3.41 -9.16
N ALA A 54 11.01 4.51 -8.54
CA ALA A 54 9.84 4.50 -7.66
C ALA A 54 8.58 4.06 -8.42
N PHE A 55 8.33 4.63 -9.61
CA PHE A 55 7.18 4.25 -10.44
C PHE A 55 7.30 2.84 -11.01
N ARG A 56 8.50 2.35 -11.32
CA ARG A 56 8.72 0.96 -11.72
C ARG A 56 8.32 -0.01 -10.60
N LEU A 57 8.86 0.21 -9.39
CA LEU A 57 8.56 -0.62 -8.22
C LEU A 57 7.08 -0.53 -7.81
N PHE A 58 6.51 0.68 -7.86
CA PHE A 58 5.10 0.88 -7.58
C PHE A 58 4.20 0.19 -8.62
N GLY A 59 4.52 0.27 -9.91
CA GLY A 59 3.77 -0.41 -10.97
C GLY A 59 3.74 -1.94 -10.79
N GLU A 60 4.86 -2.54 -10.41
CA GLU A 60 4.92 -3.97 -10.06
C GLU A 60 4.04 -4.31 -8.84
N ALA A 61 4.01 -3.42 -7.84
CA ALA A 61 3.14 -3.60 -6.67
C ALA A 61 1.65 -3.43 -7.04
N GLU A 62 1.33 -2.47 -7.90
CA GLU A 62 -0.03 -2.20 -8.37
C GLU A 62 -0.61 -3.38 -9.13
N GLU A 63 0.18 -4.01 -10.01
CA GLU A 63 -0.23 -5.20 -10.75
C GLU A 63 -0.62 -6.34 -9.79
N ILE A 64 0.23 -6.60 -8.79
CA ILE A 64 -0.01 -7.64 -7.78
C ILE A 64 -1.28 -7.31 -6.97
N LEU A 65 -1.36 -6.11 -6.39
CA LEU A 65 -2.46 -5.74 -5.50
C LEU A 65 -3.79 -5.67 -6.23
N SER A 66 -3.82 -5.16 -7.47
CA SER A 66 -5.03 -5.11 -8.29
C SER A 66 -5.55 -6.50 -8.63
N ARG A 67 -4.64 -7.44 -8.92
CA ARG A 67 -5.01 -8.85 -9.16
C ARG A 67 -5.60 -9.51 -7.91
N LEU A 68 -4.99 -9.29 -6.74
CA LEU A 68 -5.48 -9.82 -5.47
C LEU A 68 -6.83 -9.22 -5.06
N ASP A 69 -7.05 -7.93 -5.36
CA ASP A 69 -8.29 -7.22 -5.06
C ASP A 69 -9.47 -7.73 -5.91
N GLY A 70 -9.22 -8.14 -7.16
CA GLY A 70 -10.22 -8.75 -8.04
C GLY A 70 -10.84 -10.05 -7.50
N GLY A 71 -10.25 -10.64 -6.45
CA GLY A 71 -10.81 -11.78 -5.73
C GLY A 71 -11.56 -11.42 -4.43
N LYS A 72 -11.71 -10.12 -4.10
CA LYS A 72 -12.20 -9.63 -2.78
C LYS A 72 -11.48 -10.31 -1.61
N VAL A 73 -10.19 -10.64 -1.76
CA VAL A 73 -9.46 -11.43 -0.79
C VAL A 73 -9.07 -10.54 0.40
N LYS A 74 -9.67 -10.79 1.57
CA LYS A 74 -9.09 -10.36 2.83
C LYS A 74 -7.85 -11.21 3.08
N VAL A 75 -6.68 -10.62 2.90
CA VAL A 75 -5.41 -11.26 3.26
C VAL A 75 -5.24 -11.12 4.77
N ILE A 76 -4.55 -12.07 5.41
CA ILE A 76 -4.33 -12.12 6.87
C ILE A 76 -3.89 -10.74 7.42
N ASP A 77 -3.09 -10.00 6.65
CA ASP A 77 -2.50 -8.71 7.05
C ASP A 77 -3.14 -7.47 6.40
N GLY A 78 -4.30 -7.60 5.75
CA GLY A 78 -5.07 -6.45 5.26
C GLY A 78 -5.76 -6.62 3.91
N TYR A 79 -6.16 -5.47 3.35
CA TYR A 79 -6.89 -5.39 2.10
C TYR A 79 -5.99 -4.85 0.98
N PRO A 80 -5.88 -5.56 -0.16
CA PRO A 80 -5.02 -5.11 -1.26
C PRO A 80 -5.36 -3.70 -1.77
N LEU A 81 -6.65 -3.35 -1.89
CA LEU A 81 -7.07 -2.01 -2.29
C LEU A 81 -6.69 -0.92 -1.29
N VAL A 82 -6.75 -1.23 0.01
CA VAL A 82 -6.31 -0.32 1.06
C VAL A 82 -4.80 -0.05 0.92
N ALA A 83 -3.99 -1.11 0.85
CA ALA A 83 -2.54 -0.99 0.70
C ALA A 83 -2.16 -0.21 -0.59
N LEU A 84 -2.84 -0.51 -1.69
CA LEU A 84 -2.63 0.17 -2.96
C LEU A 84 -2.96 1.66 -2.87
N SER A 85 -4.11 2.00 -2.28
CA SER A 85 -4.55 3.40 -2.15
C SER A 85 -3.57 4.25 -1.33
N GLU A 86 -3.09 3.72 -0.20
CA GLU A 86 -2.14 4.42 0.66
C GLU A 86 -0.78 4.59 -0.02
N GLY A 87 -0.31 3.55 -0.71
CA GLY A 87 0.94 3.60 -1.47
C GLY A 87 0.90 4.61 -2.62
N HIS A 88 -0.17 4.60 -3.42
CA HIS A 88 -0.28 5.46 -4.59
C HIS A 88 -0.31 6.93 -4.19
N ILE A 89 -1.04 7.28 -3.14
CA ILE A 89 -1.11 8.66 -2.65
C ILE A 89 0.24 9.12 -2.12
N ALA A 90 0.94 8.28 -1.36
CA ALA A 90 2.27 8.60 -0.86
C ALA A 90 3.27 8.83 -2.01
N ILE A 91 3.25 7.98 -3.04
CA ILE A 91 4.10 8.14 -4.24
C ILE A 91 3.73 9.42 -5.00
N ALA A 92 2.44 9.70 -5.19
CA ALA A 92 1.98 10.91 -5.86
C ALA A 92 2.37 12.19 -5.10
N ARG A 93 2.31 12.16 -3.77
CA ARG A 93 2.78 13.27 -2.92
C ARG A 93 4.29 13.48 -3.03
N LYS A 94 5.06 12.40 -3.16
CA LYS A 94 6.53 12.49 -3.28
C LYS A 94 6.98 12.98 -4.67
N PHE A 95 6.36 12.48 -5.74
CA PHE A 95 6.89 12.64 -7.10
C PHE A 95 6.00 13.38 -8.09
N LEU A 96 4.72 13.60 -7.75
CA LEU A 96 3.77 14.32 -8.60
C LEU A 96 3.37 15.64 -7.92
N SER A 97 2.19 16.16 -8.29
CA SER A 97 1.63 17.35 -7.67
C SER A 97 0.60 17.00 -6.60
N GLU A 98 0.41 17.91 -5.64
CA GLU A 98 -0.66 17.83 -4.65
C GLU A 98 -2.05 17.67 -5.30
N VAL A 99 -2.26 18.31 -6.45
CA VAL A 99 -3.52 18.20 -7.22
C VAL A 99 -3.75 16.75 -7.69
N GLU A 100 -2.72 16.10 -8.23
CA GLU A 100 -2.82 14.70 -8.66
C GLU A 100 -3.03 13.75 -7.47
N ALA A 101 -2.30 13.97 -6.37
CA ALA A 101 -2.49 13.19 -5.15
C ALA A 101 -3.91 13.29 -4.59
N LYS A 102 -4.52 14.49 -4.59
CA LYS A 102 -5.91 14.69 -4.15
C LYS A 102 -6.93 14.04 -5.10
N LYS A 103 -6.70 14.06 -6.41
CA LYS A 103 -7.54 13.35 -7.39
C LYS A 103 -7.50 11.84 -7.15
N LEU A 104 -6.31 11.27 -6.94
CA LEU A 104 -6.14 9.85 -6.61
C LEU A 104 -6.86 9.49 -5.31
N ALA A 105 -6.79 10.35 -4.30
CA ALA A 105 -7.50 10.14 -3.04
C ALA A 105 -9.03 10.08 -3.23
N ALA A 106 -9.60 11.00 -4.03
CA ALA A 106 -11.02 10.96 -4.38
C ALA A 106 -11.39 9.67 -5.13
N TYR A 107 -10.57 9.29 -6.13
CA TYR A 107 -10.77 8.05 -6.89
C TYR A 107 -10.78 6.81 -5.98
N TYR A 108 -9.81 6.68 -5.09
CA TYR A 108 -9.73 5.53 -4.19
C TYR A 108 -10.84 5.54 -3.13
N HIS A 109 -11.26 6.71 -2.64
CA HIS A 109 -12.42 6.81 -1.74
C HIS A 109 -13.66 6.20 -2.38
N ASP A 110 -13.97 6.62 -3.61
CA ASP A 110 -15.12 6.12 -4.36
C ASP A 110 -14.99 4.64 -4.67
N LYS A 111 -13.80 4.18 -5.06
CA LYS A 111 -13.53 2.77 -5.37
C LYS A 111 -13.71 1.89 -4.14
N ILE A 112 -13.15 2.26 -2.99
CA ILE A 112 -13.31 1.54 -1.72
C ILE A 112 -14.77 1.49 -1.30
N LYS A 113 -15.50 2.62 -1.35
CA LYS A 113 -16.92 2.64 -1.01
C LYS A 113 -17.74 1.73 -1.90
N LYS A 114 -17.50 1.73 -3.22
CA LYS A 114 -18.21 0.85 -4.16
C LYS A 114 -17.88 -0.62 -3.92
N MET A 115 -16.62 -0.94 -3.66
CA MET A 115 -16.14 -2.31 -3.54
C MET A 115 -16.60 -3.00 -2.25
N TYR A 116 -16.59 -2.26 -1.14
CA TYR A 116 -16.86 -2.78 0.19
C TYR A 116 -18.25 -2.41 0.72
N ASN A 117 -19.14 -1.88 -0.15
CA ASN A 117 -20.51 -1.60 0.23
C ASN A 117 -21.21 -2.89 0.70
N ASN A 118 -21.84 -2.85 1.88
CA ASN A 118 -22.55 -3.94 2.57
C ASN A 118 -21.69 -5.13 3.05
N ASP A 119 -20.77 -5.67 2.26
CA ASP A 119 -20.03 -6.91 2.58
C ASP A 119 -19.03 -6.77 3.75
N TYR A 120 -18.52 -5.55 3.98
CA TYR A 120 -17.50 -5.26 5.00
C TYR A 120 -17.85 -4.03 5.85
N SER A 121 -19.15 -3.68 5.91
CA SER A 121 -19.64 -2.63 6.80
C SER A 121 -19.29 -2.99 8.26
N GLY A 122 -18.42 -2.20 8.90
CA GLY A 122 -17.90 -2.47 10.23
C GLY A 122 -16.43 -2.93 10.30
N ASP A 123 -15.73 -3.16 9.18
CA ASP A 123 -14.27 -3.34 9.25
C ASP A 123 -13.58 -1.98 9.42
N THR A 124 -13.05 -1.76 10.63
CA THR A 124 -12.42 -0.50 11.03
C THR A 124 -11.32 -0.06 10.07
N ARG A 125 -10.55 -0.99 9.47
CA ARG A 125 -9.44 -0.59 8.59
C ARG A 125 -9.93 0.01 7.28
N ILE A 126 -11.00 -0.55 6.70
CA ILE A 126 -11.60 -0.03 5.46
C ILE A 126 -12.22 1.34 5.72
N GLU A 127 -12.96 1.47 6.82
CA GLU A 127 -13.62 2.73 7.20
C GLU A 127 -12.61 3.83 7.46
N GLU A 128 -11.58 3.56 8.28
CA GLU A 128 -10.51 4.52 8.57
C GLU A 128 -9.77 4.96 7.31
N THR A 129 -9.45 4.03 6.40
CA THR A 129 -8.81 4.39 5.13
C THR A 129 -9.77 5.22 4.27
N SER A 130 -11.05 4.84 4.16
CA SER A 130 -12.05 5.60 3.39
C SER A 130 -12.19 7.05 3.90
N GLU A 131 -12.25 7.24 5.22
CA GLU A 131 -12.32 8.55 5.86
C GLU A 131 -11.06 9.37 5.64
N MET A 132 -9.89 8.74 5.80
CA MET A 132 -8.60 9.38 5.53
C MET A 132 -8.52 9.86 4.07
N LEU A 133 -8.92 9.02 3.11
CA LEU A 133 -8.94 9.38 1.69
C LEU A 133 -9.86 10.57 1.42
N PHE A 134 -11.07 10.55 1.98
CA PHE A 134 -12.03 11.65 1.82
C PHE A 134 -11.53 12.97 2.41
N LYS A 135 -11.00 12.90 3.64
CA LYS A 135 -10.44 14.08 4.32
C LYS A 135 -9.25 14.64 3.55
N TYR A 136 -8.37 13.78 3.05
CA TYR A 136 -7.22 14.22 2.28
C TYR A 136 -7.64 14.82 0.93
N ALA A 137 -8.55 14.19 0.20
CA ALA A 137 -9.08 14.69 -1.07
C ALA A 137 -9.71 16.09 -0.95
N THR A 138 -10.36 16.38 0.18
CA THR A 138 -11.00 17.68 0.43
C THR A 138 -10.01 18.72 0.96
N THR A 139 -9.28 18.38 2.02
CA THR A 139 -8.46 19.33 2.80
C THR A 139 -6.99 19.41 2.38
N GLY A 140 -6.45 18.38 1.73
CA GLY A 140 -5.00 18.23 1.50
C GLY A 140 -4.20 17.83 2.75
N ILE A 141 -4.87 17.50 3.86
CA ILE A 141 -4.21 17.11 5.12
C ILE A 141 -4.29 15.60 5.30
N LEU A 142 -3.13 14.95 5.29
CA LEU A 142 -2.99 13.50 5.52
C LEU A 142 -2.64 13.26 7.00
N THR A 143 -3.55 12.63 7.75
CA THR A 143 -3.36 12.37 9.21
C THR A 143 -3.09 10.90 9.54
N LYS A 144 -3.21 10.00 8.57
CA LYS A 144 -3.01 8.55 8.69
C LYS A 144 -2.47 8.02 7.35
N GLY A 145 -2.05 6.76 7.30
CA GLY A 145 -1.63 6.07 6.07
C GLY A 145 -0.16 5.66 6.06
N LEU A 146 0.28 5.06 4.96
CA LEU A 146 1.61 4.44 4.85
C LEU A 146 2.77 5.44 5.03
N GLU A 147 2.68 6.63 4.46
CA GLU A 147 3.70 7.68 4.60
C GLU A 147 3.93 8.06 6.07
N VAL A 148 2.85 8.24 6.83
CA VAL A 148 2.88 8.57 8.26
C VAL A 148 3.49 7.42 9.06
N GLN A 149 3.11 6.17 8.76
CA GLN A 149 3.64 4.99 9.44
C GLN A 149 5.15 4.79 9.20
N ILE A 150 5.63 5.07 7.98
CA ILE A 150 7.06 5.00 7.67
C ILE A 150 7.80 6.09 8.44
N ALA A 151 7.28 7.31 8.46
CA ALA A 151 7.89 8.41 9.20
C ALA A 151 8.04 8.08 10.69
N GLU A 152 6.99 7.57 11.34
CA GLU A 152 7.03 7.16 12.76
C GLU A 152 8.05 6.07 13.08
N ARG A 153 8.41 5.22 12.11
CA ARG A 153 9.42 4.16 12.28
C ARG A 153 10.85 4.68 12.21
N VAL A 154 11.09 5.77 11.50
CA VAL A 154 12.44 6.38 11.38
C VAL A 154 12.83 7.14 12.66
N PHE A 155 11.87 7.53 13.49
CA PHE A 155 12.09 8.30 14.73
C PHE A 155 12.22 7.43 16.01
N LYS A 156 12.30 6.11 15.90
CA LYS A 156 12.50 5.19 17.03
C LYS A 156 13.83 4.46 16.91
#